data_AF-A0A522IE90-F1
#
_entry.id   AF-A0A522IE90-F1
#
_cell.length_a   1.000
_cell.length_b   1.000
_cell.length_c   1.000
_cell.angle_alpha   90.00
_cell.angle_beta   90.00
_cell.angle_gamma   90.00
#
_symmetry.space_group_name_H-M   'P 1'
#
loop_
_entity.id
_entity.type
_entity.pdbx_description
1 polymer ?
#
loop_
_entity_poly.entity_id
_entity_poly.type
_entity_poly.pdbx_seq_one_letter_code
_entity_poly.pdbx_strand_id
1 'polypeptide(L)'
;MARHMGLEFPLLFIVGWLGASAAGPHLTRLLRFWNAKGLAALVYTALVTAFWMIPATLDLAVQYPTMGVIKVASWIVAGLLVGASWRQAGLVIQAFFIFNWCWMTIAVGVIYQMAPQQLCSVYLHDEQWYAGASMIFWAVVVFLLWVPGALKGANLLGDAG
;
A
#
# COMPACT_ATOMS: atom_id res chain seq x y z
N MET A 1 -16.24 -7.22 -4.26
CA MET A 1 -15.16 -6.24 -4.01
C MET A 1 -14.37 -6.44 -2.71
N ALA A 2 -15.04 -6.58 -1.55
CA ALA A 2 -14.39 -6.54 -0.24
C ALA A 2 -13.34 -7.64 0.00
N ARG A 3 -13.47 -8.84 -0.58
CA ARG A 3 -12.44 -9.88 -0.49
C ARG A 3 -11.18 -9.55 -1.31
N HIS A 4 -11.35 -9.01 -2.52
CA HIS A 4 -10.23 -8.64 -3.38
C HIS A 4 -9.48 -7.41 -2.83
N MET A 5 -10.19 -6.36 -2.41
CA MET A 5 -9.55 -5.15 -1.88
C MET A 5 -9.13 -5.28 -0.42
N GLY A 6 -9.93 -5.95 0.41
CA GLY A 6 -9.71 -6.02 1.86
C GLY A 6 -8.77 -7.14 2.31
N LEU A 7 -8.56 -8.19 1.50
CA LEU A 7 -7.68 -9.32 1.85
C LEU A 7 -6.61 -9.60 0.78
N GLU A 8 -6.96 -9.63 -0.51
CA GLU A 8 -5.99 -9.99 -1.56
C GLU A 8 -4.85 -8.96 -1.68
N PHE A 9 -5.15 -7.65 -1.75
CA PHE A 9 -4.10 -6.63 -1.86
C PHE A 9 -3.14 -6.59 -0.66
N PRO A 10 -3.62 -6.57 0.60
CA PRO A 10 -2.74 -6.66 1.76
C PRO A 10 -1.89 -7.93 1.76
N LEU A 11 -2.48 -9.10 1.44
CA LEU A 11 -1.74 -10.36 1.39
C LEU A 11 -0.63 -10.34 0.34
N LEU A 12 -0.93 -9.89 -0.87
CA LEU A 12 0.06 -9.81 -1.96
C LEU A 12 1.21 -8.86 -1.60
N PHE A 13 0.89 -7.73 -0.96
CA PHE A 13 1.91 -6.81 -0.46
C PHE A 13 2.77 -7.45 0.62
N ILE A 14 2.17 -8.15 1.59
CA ILE A 14 2.88 -8.85 2.66
C ILE A 14 3.78 -9.96 2.09
N VAL A 15 3.29 -10.73 1.10
CA VAL A 15 4.10 -11.76 0.42
C VAL A 15 5.31 -11.13 -0.27
N GLY A 16 5.13 -10.02 -0.97
CA GLY A 16 6.25 -9.27 -1.57
C GLY A 16 7.25 -8.80 -0.50
N TRP A 17 6.75 -8.26 0.60
CA TRP A 17 7.57 -7.78 1.72
C TRP A 17 8.39 -8.89 2.38
N LEU A 18 7.76 -10.03 2.67
CA LEU A 18 8.44 -11.20 3.23
C LEU A 18 9.44 -11.77 2.23
N GLY A 19 9.10 -11.77 0.93
CA GLY A 19 10.03 -12.11 -0.15
C GLY A 19 11.29 -11.24 -0.14
N ALA A 20 11.17 -9.94 0.09
CA ALA A 20 12.34 -9.06 0.25
C ALA A 20 13.18 -9.42 1.48
N SER A 21 12.54 -9.77 2.60
CA SER A 21 13.25 -10.20 3.81
C SER A 21 14.00 -11.51 3.62
N ALA A 22 13.45 -12.44 2.82
CA ALA A 22 14.06 -13.72 2.48
C ALA A 22 15.17 -13.60 1.42
N ALA A 23 15.02 -12.69 0.46
CA ALA A 23 16.04 -12.40 -0.57
C ALA A 23 17.31 -11.74 0.00
N GLY A 24 17.23 -11.19 1.22
CA GLY A 24 18.37 -10.72 1.98
C GLY A 24 19.10 -9.52 1.33
N PRO A 25 20.38 -9.28 1.70
CA PRO A 25 21.13 -8.09 1.29
C PRO A 25 21.45 -8.04 -0.21
N HIS A 26 21.31 -9.15 -0.95
CA HIS A 26 21.54 -9.20 -2.39
C HIS A 26 20.58 -8.30 -3.17
N LEU A 27 19.29 -8.35 -2.81
CA LEU A 27 18.26 -7.51 -3.41
C LEU A 27 18.50 -6.04 -3.08
N THR A 28 18.86 -5.75 -1.83
CA THR A 28 19.19 -4.40 -1.37
C THR A 28 20.37 -3.79 -2.13
N ARG A 29 21.37 -4.62 -2.47
CA ARG A 29 22.56 -4.20 -3.22
C ARG A 29 22.25 -3.92 -4.69
N LEU A 30 21.42 -4.75 -5.32
CA LEU A 30 20.99 -4.55 -6.71
C LEU A 30 20.13 -3.28 -6.85
N LEU A 31 19.23 -3.06 -5.90
CA LEU A 31 18.35 -1.88 -5.88
C LEU A 31 19.11 -0.60 -5.54
N ARG A 32 20.28 -0.67 -4.91
CA ARG A 32 21.05 0.51 -4.47
C ARG A 32 21.41 1.49 -5.60
N PHE A 33 21.57 0.98 -6.83
CA PHE A 33 21.85 1.81 -8.01
C PHE A 33 20.64 2.65 -8.44
N TRP A 34 19.43 2.12 -8.30
CA TRP A 34 18.18 2.77 -8.71
C TRP A 34 17.44 3.47 -7.57
N ASN A 35 17.71 3.08 -6.32
CA ASN A 35 16.88 3.41 -5.18
C ASN A 35 17.65 4.21 -4.12
N ALA A 36 18.05 5.42 -4.50
CA ALA A 36 18.67 6.35 -3.57
C ALA A 36 17.71 6.65 -2.39
N LYS A 37 18.15 6.31 -1.17
CA LYS A 37 17.41 6.55 0.10
C LYS A 37 16.01 5.91 0.19
N GLY A 38 15.72 4.90 -0.62
CA GLY A 38 14.39 4.27 -0.61
C GLY A 38 13.28 5.06 -1.33
N LEU A 39 13.59 6.20 -1.94
CA LEU A 39 12.59 7.09 -2.53
C LEU A 39 11.90 6.45 -3.74
N ALA A 40 12.66 5.78 -4.62
CA ALA A 40 12.12 5.18 -5.84
C ALA A 40 11.12 4.06 -5.52
N ALA A 41 11.41 3.24 -4.51
CA ALA A 41 10.51 2.20 -4.02
C ALA A 41 9.20 2.77 -3.46
N LEU A 42 9.28 3.85 -2.69
CA LEU A 42 8.11 4.52 -2.11
C LEU A 42 7.26 5.21 -3.17
N VAL A 43 7.88 5.89 -4.13
CA VAL A 43 7.19 6.51 -5.27
C VAL A 43 6.50 5.47 -6.13
N TYR A 44 7.17 4.36 -6.46
CA TYR A 44 6.56 3.26 -7.21
C TYR A 44 5.32 2.72 -6.47
N THR A 45 5.44 2.49 -5.17
CA THR A 45 4.33 1.99 -4.35
C THR A 45 3.17 2.98 -4.27
N ALA A 46 3.46 4.27 -4.16
CA ALA A 46 2.43 5.31 -4.20
C ALA A 46 1.70 5.34 -5.54
N LEU A 47 2.43 5.23 -6.66
CA LEU A 47 1.84 5.18 -8.01
C LEU A 47 1.00 3.93 -8.23
N VAL A 48 1.50 2.76 -7.81
CA VAL A 48 0.76 1.49 -7.87
C VAL A 48 -0.51 1.59 -7.04
N THR A 49 -0.43 2.11 -5.81
CA THR A 49 -1.60 2.30 -4.96
C THR A 49 -2.60 3.25 -5.62
N ALA A 50 -2.15 4.43 -6.07
CA ALA A 50 -3.02 5.41 -6.71
C ALA A 50 -3.72 4.85 -7.96
N PHE A 51 -3.01 4.06 -8.77
CA PHE A 51 -3.58 3.43 -9.97
C PHE A 51 -4.66 2.39 -9.63
N TRP A 52 -4.41 1.55 -8.61
CA TRP A 52 -5.36 0.52 -8.16
C TRP A 52 -6.45 1.05 -7.23
N MET A 53 -6.42 2.32 -6.83
CA MET A 53 -7.53 2.96 -6.13
C MET A 53 -8.65 3.40 -7.08
N ILE A 54 -8.39 3.44 -8.39
CA ILE A 54 -9.36 3.83 -9.41
C ILE A 54 -10.35 2.66 -9.64
N PRO A 55 -11.66 2.84 -9.40
CA PRO A 55 -12.62 1.73 -9.50
C PRO A 55 -12.68 1.11 -10.91
N ALA A 56 -12.51 1.94 -11.94
CA ALA A 56 -12.48 1.52 -13.33
C ALA A 56 -11.31 0.55 -13.66
N THR A 57 -10.16 0.71 -13.01
CA THR A 57 -9.00 -0.19 -13.26
C THR A 57 -9.22 -1.56 -12.62
N LEU A 58 -9.93 -1.63 -11.50
CA LEU A 58 -10.38 -2.90 -10.94
C LEU A 58 -11.43 -3.60 -11.80
N ASP A 59 -12.35 -2.84 -12.41
CA ASP A 59 -13.36 -3.41 -13.31
C ASP A 59 -12.67 -4.10 -14.51
N LEU A 60 -11.67 -3.44 -15.09
CA LEU A 60 -10.84 -4.02 -16.15
C LEU A 60 -10.05 -5.26 -15.70
N ALA A 61 -9.62 -5.34 -14.44
CA ALA A 61 -8.92 -6.51 -13.92
C ALA A 61 -9.80 -7.75 -13.75
N VAL A 62 -11.12 -7.56 -13.58
CA VAL A 62 -12.09 -8.67 -13.57
C VAL A 62 -12.42 -9.10 -15.00
N GLN A 63 -12.54 -8.13 -15.92
CA GLN A 63 -12.91 -8.40 -17.31
C GLN A 63 -11.76 -8.99 -18.13
N TYR A 64 -10.52 -8.59 -17.87
CA TYR A 64 -9.34 -9.02 -18.63
C TYR A 64 -8.34 -9.78 -17.76
N PRO A 65 -8.07 -11.06 -18.05
CA PRO A 65 -7.11 -11.88 -17.29
C PRO A 65 -5.71 -11.26 -17.22
N THR A 66 -5.27 -10.61 -18.31
CA THR A 66 -3.98 -9.91 -18.38
C THR A 66 -3.87 -8.82 -17.33
N MET A 67 -4.94 -8.04 -17.13
CA MET A 67 -4.98 -6.97 -16.12
C MET A 67 -4.98 -7.56 -14.70
N GLY A 68 -5.62 -8.72 -14.49
CA GLY A 68 -5.51 -9.49 -13.26
C GLY A 68 -4.08 -9.90 -12.91
N VAL A 69 -3.29 -10.36 -13.90
CA VAL A 69 -1.86 -10.71 -13.68
C VAL A 69 -1.02 -9.47 -13.38
N ILE A 70 -1.23 -8.37 -14.12
CA ILE A 70 -0.52 -7.11 -13.89
C ILE A 70 -0.79 -6.59 -12.46
N LYS A 71 -2.04 -6.70 -11.99
CA LYS A 71 -2.43 -6.36 -10.61
C LYS A 71 -1.61 -7.11 -9.58
N VAL A 72 -1.57 -8.44 -9.70
CA VAL A 72 -0.84 -9.31 -8.78
C VAL A 72 0.66 -9.01 -8.81
N ALA A 73 1.25 -8.92 -9.99
CA ALA A 73 2.66 -8.60 -10.16
C ALA A 73 3.01 -7.23 -9.54
N SER A 74 2.19 -6.20 -9.79
CA SER A 74 2.43 -4.84 -9.28
C SER A 74 2.46 -4.80 -7.76
N TRP A 75 1.52 -5.49 -7.09
CA TRP A 75 1.45 -5.51 -5.62
C TRP A 75 2.60 -6.27 -4.97
N ILE A 76 3.00 -7.41 -5.56
CA ILE A 76 4.15 -8.19 -5.08
C ILE A 76 5.43 -7.37 -5.24
N VAL A 77 5.64 -6.74 -6.40
CA VAL A 77 6.81 -5.90 -6.66
C VAL A 77 6.82 -4.69 -5.71
N ALA A 78 5.68 -4.04 -5.47
CA ALA A 78 5.59 -2.95 -4.52
C ALA A 78 6.00 -3.39 -3.10
N GLY A 79 5.45 -4.51 -2.60
CA GLY A 79 5.83 -5.06 -1.29
C GLY A 79 7.32 -5.39 -1.19
N LEU A 80 7.87 -5.98 -2.25
CA LEU A 80 9.28 -6.35 -2.33
C LEU A 80 10.21 -5.14 -2.34
N LEU A 81 9.86 -4.11 -3.11
CA LEU A 81 10.61 -2.86 -3.16
C LEU A 81 10.57 -2.13 -1.81
N VAL A 82 9.40 -2.00 -1.18
CA VAL A 82 9.31 -1.33 0.11
C VAL A 82 10.04 -2.12 1.20
N GLY A 83 9.86 -3.44 1.27
CA GLY A 83 10.55 -4.29 2.25
C GLY A 83 12.08 -4.18 2.19
N ALA A 84 12.65 -4.11 0.98
CA ALA A 84 14.09 -3.92 0.79
C ALA A 84 14.58 -2.49 1.12
N SER A 85 13.69 -1.51 1.06
CA SER A 85 14.03 -0.08 1.08
C SER A 85 13.63 0.63 2.36
N TRP A 86 12.77 0.02 3.17
CA TRP A 86 12.14 0.63 4.33
C TRP A 86 13.17 1.15 5.33
N ARG A 87 14.20 0.35 5.63
CA ARG A 87 15.29 0.73 6.55
C ARG A 87 16.17 1.87 6.03
N GLN A 88 16.18 2.12 4.71
CA GLN A 88 16.95 3.20 4.09
C GLN A 88 16.17 4.51 4.01
N ALA A 89 14.84 4.43 3.99
CA ALA A 89 13.97 5.60 4.05
C ALA A 89 14.05 6.19 5.46
N GLY A 90 14.64 7.38 5.58
CA GLY A 90 14.67 8.10 6.86
C GLY A 90 13.27 8.41 7.38
N LEU A 91 13.15 8.67 8.69
CA LEU A 91 11.89 8.91 9.38
C LEU A 91 10.99 9.94 8.67
N VAL A 92 11.58 11.07 8.22
CA VAL A 92 10.86 12.15 7.55
C VAL A 92 10.23 11.69 6.23
N ILE A 93 10.96 10.87 5.45
CA ILE A 93 10.48 10.34 4.17
C ILE A 93 9.35 9.33 4.44
N GLN A 94 9.54 8.42 5.39
CA GLN A 94 8.50 7.46 5.77
C GLN A 94 7.23 8.18 6.22
N ALA A 95 7.36 9.19 7.09
CA ALA A 95 6.25 9.99 7.57
C ALA A 95 5.49 10.63 6.39
N PHE A 96 6.20 11.34 5.50
CA PHE A 96 5.58 11.99 4.34
C PHE A 96 4.73 11.01 3.51
N PHE A 97 5.29 9.85 3.15
CA PHE A 97 4.58 8.86 2.34
C PHE A 97 3.44 8.18 3.11
N ILE A 98 3.63 7.84 4.39
CA ILE A 98 2.59 7.19 5.19
C ILE A 98 1.42 8.13 5.45
N PHE A 99 1.68 9.38 5.83
CA PHE A 99 0.62 10.38 6.01
C PHE A 99 -0.13 10.63 4.70
N ASN A 100 0.59 10.80 3.59
CA ASN A 100 -0.01 11.01 2.27
C ASN A 100 -0.89 9.81 1.87
N TRP A 101 -0.37 8.60 2.01
CA TRP A 101 -1.08 7.37 1.69
C TRP A 101 -2.31 7.17 2.58
N CYS A 102 -2.20 7.38 3.90
CA CYS A 102 -3.33 7.25 4.83
C CYS A 102 -4.44 8.24 4.48
N TRP A 103 -4.09 9.52 4.26
CA TRP A 103 -5.08 10.54 3.91
C TRP A 103 -5.78 10.21 2.60
N MET A 104 -5.04 9.88 1.53
CA MET A 104 -5.63 9.53 0.24
C MET A 104 -6.52 8.29 0.36
N THR A 105 -6.09 7.27 1.12
CA THR A 105 -6.85 6.02 1.31
C THR A 105 -8.14 6.24 2.07
N ILE A 106 -8.11 7.07 3.13
CA ILE A 106 -9.32 7.44 3.86
C ILE A 106 -10.27 8.26 2.98
N ALA A 107 -9.75 9.27 2.27
CA ALA A 107 -10.56 10.11 1.39
C ALA A 107 -11.28 9.28 0.31
N VAL A 108 -10.56 8.37 -0.36
CA VAL A 108 -11.17 7.46 -1.35
C VAL A 108 -12.14 6.50 -0.69
N GLY A 109 -11.83 5.95 0.49
CA GLY A 109 -12.74 5.08 1.24
C GLY A 109 -14.07 5.77 1.60
N VAL A 110 -14.03 7.06 1.97
CA VAL A 110 -15.22 7.88 2.23
C VAL A 110 -15.98 8.16 0.93
N ILE A 111 -15.29 8.49 -0.16
CA ILE A 111 -15.93 8.69 -1.47
C ILE A 111 -16.67 7.42 -1.91
N TYR A 112 -16.09 6.25 -1.69
CA TYR A 112 -16.71 4.95 -2.01
C TYR A 112 -17.99 4.70 -1.19
N GLN A 113 -18.07 5.17 0.04
CA GLN A 113 -19.26 5.01 0.89
C GLN A 113 -20.36 6.03 0.57
N MET A 114 -19.98 7.24 0.16
CA MET A 114 -20.90 8.36 -0.04
C MET A 114 -21.42 8.46 -1.48
N ALA A 115 -20.85 7.70 -2.42
CA ALA A 115 -21.27 7.73 -3.82
C ALA A 115 -22.66 7.08 -3.99
N PRO A 116 -23.69 7.82 -4.43
CA PRO A 116 -25.05 7.30 -4.60
C PRO A 116 -25.21 6.44 -5.87
N GLN A 117 -24.22 6.47 -6.77
CA GLN A 117 -24.19 5.75 -8.03
C GLN A 117 -23.23 4.57 -7.94
N GLN A 118 -23.56 3.46 -8.60
CA GLN A 118 -22.66 2.33 -8.73
C GLN A 118 -21.43 2.75 -9.57
N LEU A 119 -20.33 3.06 -8.88
CA LEU A 119 -19.04 3.38 -9.49
C LEU A 119 -18.41 2.24 -10.32
N CYS A 120 -18.86 0.99 -10.13
CA CYS A 120 -18.37 -0.17 -10.85
C CYS A 120 -19.55 -0.94 -11.47
N SER A 121 -19.48 -1.21 -12.77
CA SER A 121 -20.54 -1.89 -13.52
C SER A 121 -20.81 -3.33 -13.06
N VAL A 122 -19.79 -3.97 -12.48
CA VAL A 122 -19.80 -5.37 -12.04
C VAL A 122 -20.21 -5.55 -10.57
N TYR A 123 -20.28 -4.49 -9.76
CA TYR A 123 -20.43 -4.62 -8.30
C TYR A 123 -21.66 -3.94 -7.71
N LEU A 124 -22.30 -4.63 -6.75
CA LEU A 124 -23.46 -4.15 -6.02
C LEU A 124 -23.09 -3.00 -5.07
N HIS A 125 -24.05 -2.10 -4.83
CA HIS A 125 -23.90 -0.92 -3.97
C HIS A 125 -23.43 -1.29 -2.54
N ASP A 126 -23.98 -2.36 -1.95
CA ASP A 126 -23.59 -2.81 -0.61
C ASP A 126 -22.12 -3.24 -0.54
N GLU A 127 -21.57 -3.82 -1.61
CA GLU A 127 -20.17 -4.23 -1.64
C GLU A 127 -19.19 -3.05 -1.73
N GLN A 128 -19.64 -1.91 -2.26
CA GLN A 128 -18.85 -0.68 -2.33
C GLN A 128 -18.64 -0.08 -0.96
N TRP A 129 -19.68 -0.12 -0.12
CA TRP A 129 -19.59 0.34 1.26
C TRP A 129 -18.55 -0.47 2.06
N TYR A 130 -18.60 -1.80 1.99
CA TYR A 130 -17.62 -2.66 2.65
C TYR A 130 -16.20 -2.49 2.11
N ALA A 131 -16.04 -2.23 0.81
CA ALA A 131 -14.73 -1.92 0.22
C ALA A 131 -14.15 -0.61 0.79
N GLY A 132 -14.96 0.46 0.83
CA GLY A 132 -14.55 1.73 1.45
C GLY A 132 -14.21 1.58 2.94
N ALA A 133 -15.01 0.81 3.69
CA ALA A 133 -14.73 0.52 5.09
C ALA A 133 -13.39 -0.23 5.28
N SER A 134 -13.09 -1.21 4.40
CA SER A 134 -11.82 -1.95 4.45
C SER A 134 -10.60 -1.07 4.16
N MET A 135 -10.72 -0.10 3.25
CA MET A 135 -9.65 0.86 2.96
C MET A 135 -9.33 1.73 4.18
N ILE A 136 -10.37 2.26 4.85
CA ILE A 136 -10.21 3.06 6.07
C ILE A 136 -9.60 2.21 7.18
N PHE A 137 -10.07 0.97 7.36
CA PHE A 137 -9.52 0.04 8.35
C PHE A 137 -8.01 -0.17 8.15
N TRP A 138 -7.58 -0.50 6.93
CA TRP A 138 -6.16 -0.72 6.64
C TRP A 138 -5.32 0.55 6.77
N ALA A 139 -5.86 1.71 6.38
CA ALA A 139 -5.18 2.99 6.58
C ALA A 139 -4.87 3.25 8.07
N VAL A 140 -5.86 3.04 8.93
CA VAL A 140 -5.70 3.18 10.38
C VAL A 140 -4.73 2.15 10.95
N VAL A 141 -4.84 0.88 10.55
CA VAL A 141 -3.95 -0.19 11.03
C VAL A 141 -2.49 0.09 10.67
N VAL A 142 -2.21 0.44 9.42
CA VAL A 142 -0.84 0.77 8.97
C VAL A 142 -0.29 1.99 9.71
N PHE A 143 -1.12 3.02 9.92
CA PHE A 143 -0.73 4.21 10.68
C PHE A 143 -0.34 3.84 12.12
N LEU A 144 -1.19 3.08 12.81
CA LEU A 144 -0.95 2.63 14.18
C LEU A 144 0.27 1.72 14.31
N LEU A 145 0.54 0.87 13.31
CA LEU A 145 1.75 0.02 13.28
C LEU A 145 3.03 0.84 13.04
N TRP A 146 2.95 1.92 12.27
CA TRP A 146 4.09 2.78 11.99
C TRP A 146 4.47 3.68 13.16
N VAL A 147 3.49 4.22 13.89
CA VAL A 147 3.70 5.18 15.01
C VAL A 147 4.75 4.71 16.03
N PRO A 148 4.74 3.47 16.56
CA PRO A 148 5.77 3.00 17.49
C PRO A 148 7.19 2.99 16.90
N GLY A 149 7.31 2.63 15.62
CA GLY A 149 8.60 2.67 14.91
C GLY A 149 9.07 4.10 14.68
N ALA A 150 8.13 5.00 14.40
CA ALA A 150 8.41 6.42 14.23
C ALA A 150 8.86 7.08 15.54
N LEU A 151 8.19 6.78 16.66
CA LEU A 151 8.53 7.28 17.99
C LEU A 151 9.92 6.84 18.44
N LYS A 152 10.29 5.57 18.16
CA LYS A 152 11.65 5.06 18.40
C LYS A 152 12.69 5.76 17.52
N GLY A 153 12.40 5.96 16.24
CA GLY A 153 13.31 6.64 15.30
C GLY A 153 13.45 8.14 15.55
N ALA A 154 12.45 8.77 16.17
CA ALA A 154 12.45 10.19 16.53
C ALA A 154 13.19 10.50 17.84
N ASN A 155 13.62 9.48 18.60
CA ASN A 155 14.27 9.61 19.91
C ASN A 155 13.49 10.53 20.90
N LEU A 156 12.16 10.60 20.76
CA LEU A 156 11.27 11.35 21.65
C LEU A 156 11.00 10.61 22.97
N LEU A 157 11.24 9.30 23.00
CA LEU A 157 11.48 8.53 24.21
C LEU A 157 12.98 8.64 24.50
N GLY A 158 13.38 9.80 25.02
CA GLY A 158 14.75 10.01 25.49
C GLY A 158 15.18 8.89 26.43
N ASP A 159 16.47 8.63 26.43
CA ASP A 159 17.22 7.80 27.37
C ASP A 159 16.50 7.71 28.73
N ALA A 160 15.78 6.61 28.94
CA ALA A 160 15.36 6.15 30.24
C ALA A 160 16.20 4.91 30.55
N GLY A 161 17.48 5.14 30.85
CA GLY A 161 18.45 4.11 31.19
C GLY A 161 19.87 4.66 31.23
#